data_AF-A0A967G2A8-F1
#
_entry.id   AF-A0A967G2A8-F1
#
_cell.length_a   1.000
_cell.length_b   1.000
_cell.length_c   1.000
_cell.angle_alpha   90.00
_cell.angle_beta   90.00
_cell.angle_gamma   90.00
#
_symmetry.space_group_name_H-M   'P 1'
#
loop_
_entity.id
_entity.type
_entity.pdbx_description
1 polymer ?
#
loop_
_entity_poly.entity_id
_entity_poly.type
_entity_poly.pdbx_seq_one_letter_code
_entity_poly.pdbx_strand_id
1 'polypeptide(L)' 'SIGADLNYVVAGGGSDANIFNSYGIQCAILSTGMDKVHSTRETIKLSDMALTADLIMAILT' A
#
# COMPACT_ATOMS: atom_id res chain seq x y z
N SER A 1 -6.86 12.03 10.97
CA SER A 1 -5.87 11.14 11.61
C SER A 1 -6.59 9.89 12.06
N ILE A 2 -6.17 8.70 11.60
CA ILE A 2 -6.83 7.42 11.88
C ILE A 2 -6.20 6.64 13.05
N GLY A 3 -5.29 7.25 13.80
CA GLY A 3 -4.64 6.61 14.96
C GLY A 3 -3.71 5.44 14.61
N ALA A 4 -3.24 5.36 13.36
CA ALA A 4 -2.29 4.36 12.90
C ALA A 4 -0.89 4.98 12.70
N ASP A 5 0.15 4.24 13.09
CA ASP A 5 1.54 4.64 12.87
C ASP A 5 1.99 4.29 11.45
N LEU A 6 2.49 5.29 10.72
CA LEU A 6 3.04 5.11 9.38
C LEU A 6 4.47 4.59 9.45
N ASN A 7 4.72 3.48 8.77
CA ASN A 7 6.06 2.89 8.62
C ASN A 7 6.51 3.05 7.17
N TYR A 8 7.55 3.85 6.95
CA TYR A 8 8.14 4.03 5.62
C TYR A 8 9.19 2.95 5.41
N VAL A 9 9.00 2.14 4.37
CA VAL A 9 9.89 1.05 4.01
C VAL A 9 10.29 1.14 2.55
N VAL A 10 11.54 0.80 2.25
CA VAL A 10 11.97 0.57 0.86
C VAL A 10 11.54 -0.84 0.48
N ALA A 11 10.62 -0.95 -0.47
CA ALA A 11 10.22 -2.25 -1.01
C ALA A 11 11.32 -2.80 -1.95
N GLY A 12 11.57 -4.10 -1.87
CA GLY A 12 12.40 -4.81 -2.85
C GLY A 12 11.54 -5.29 -4.01
N GLY A 13 11.57 -4.59 -5.15
CA GLY A 13 10.78 -4.93 -6.34
C GLY A 13 10.63 -3.75 -7.31
N GLY A 14 9.92 -3.98 -8.42
CA GLY A 14 9.51 -2.94 -9.35
C GLY A 14 8.00 -2.69 -9.24
N SER A 15 7.59 -1.43 -9.28
CA SER A 15 6.18 -1.01 -9.29
C SER A 15 5.94 -0.02 -10.43
N ASP A 16 4.70 0.07 -10.90
CA ASP A 16 4.29 1.14 -11.82
C ASP A 16 4.55 2.53 -11.22
N ALA A 17 4.64 2.65 -9.90
CA ALA A 17 5.09 3.87 -9.23
C ALA A 17 6.48 4.31 -9.72
N ASN A 18 7.41 3.39 -10.03
CA ASN A 18 8.71 3.75 -10.59
C ASN A 18 8.56 4.40 -11.97
N ILE A 19 7.66 3.87 -12.80
CA ILE A 19 7.37 4.40 -14.13
C ILE A 19 6.69 5.78 -14.01
N PHE A 20 5.70 5.93 -13.14
CA PHE A 20 5.04 7.22 -12.94
C PHE A 20 6.00 8.29 -12.42
N ASN A 21 6.85 7.95 -11.46
CA ASN A 21 7.86 8.86 -10.95
C ASN A 21 8.89 9.24 -12.04
N SER A 22 9.24 8.35 -12.98
CA SER A 22 10.15 8.69 -14.09
C SER A 22 9.54 9.69 -15.08
N TYR A 23 8.21 9.76 -15.16
CA TYR A 23 7.46 10.79 -15.89
C TYR A 23 7.13 12.04 -15.06
N GLY A 24 7.67 12.17 -13.84
CA GLY A 24 7.45 13.33 -12.97
C GLY A 24 6.10 13.34 -12.24
N ILE A 25 5.35 12.24 -12.28
CA ILE A 25 4.10 12.08 -11.52
C ILE A 25 4.45 11.50 -10.15
N GLN A 26 4.28 12.32 -9.10
CA GLN A 26 4.57 11.88 -7.73
C GLN A 26 3.66 10.71 -7.34
N CYS A 27 4.26 9.54 -7.13
CA CYS A 27 3.54 8.32 -6.81
C CYS A 27 4.22 7.56 -5.68
N ALA A 28 3.48 7.24 -4.63
CA ALA A 28 3.90 6.39 -3.53
C ALA A 28 3.09 5.10 -3.54
N ILE A 29 3.75 3.99 -3.15
CA ILE A 29 3.09 2.69 -3.00
C ILE A 29 2.50 2.61 -1.60
N LEU A 30 1.27 2.10 -1.50
CA LEU A 30 0.61 1.81 -0.22
C LEU A 30 0.42 0.29 -0.08
N SER A 31 0.84 -0.27 1.06
CA SER A 31 0.57 -1.68 1.38
C SER A 31 -0.88 -1.86 1.81
N THR A 32 -1.48 -2.99 1.41
CA THR A 32 -2.82 -3.39 1.80
C THR A 32 -2.86 -4.52 2.84
N GLY A 33 -1.69 -5.03 3.26
CA GLY A 33 -1.59 -6.12 4.24
C GLY A 33 -1.66 -7.55 3.67
N MET A 34 -1.35 -7.73 2.38
CA MET A 34 -1.28 -9.08 1.78
C MET A 34 -0.12 -9.90 2.35
N ASP A 35 -0.33 -11.21 2.48
CA ASP A 35 0.65 -12.21 2.92
C ASP A 35 0.83 -13.30 1.85
N LYS A 36 2.06 -13.81 1.69
CA LYS A 36 2.44 -14.86 0.73
C LYS A 36 2.03 -14.56 -0.72
N VAL A 37 2.20 -13.31 -1.15
CA VAL A 37 1.90 -12.84 -2.51
C VAL A 37 2.60 -13.71 -3.56
N HIS A 38 1.92 -14.04 -4.65
CA HIS A 38 2.38 -14.93 -5.74
C HIS A 38 2.52 -16.41 -5.33
N SER A 39 1.74 -16.86 -4.35
CA SER A 39 1.66 -18.27 -3.97
C SER A 39 0.21 -18.78 -3.96
N THR A 40 0.03 -20.09 -3.94
CA THR A 40 -1.31 -20.71 -3.75
C THR A 40 -1.88 -20.50 -2.34
N ARG A 41 -1.11 -19.88 -1.44
CA ARG A 41 -1.50 -19.53 -0.07
C ARG A 41 -1.57 -18.01 0.14
N GLU A 42 -1.68 -17.24 -0.96
CA GLU A 42 -1.87 -15.80 -0.91
C GLU A 42 -3.15 -15.46 -0.14
N THR A 43 -3.01 -14.59 0.85
CA THR A 43 -4.11 -14.24 1.77
C THR A 43 -4.00 -12.79 2.22
N ILE A 44 -5.12 -12.25 2.70
CA ILE A 44 -5.20 -10.92 3.31
C ILE A 44 -6.22 -10.98 4.45
N LYS A 45 -5.98 -10.23 5.54
CA LYS A 45 -6.96 -10.10 6.62
C LYS A 45 -8.01 -9.05 6.24
N LEU A 46 -9.27 -9.34 6.54
CA LEU A 46 -10.35 -8.37 6.32
C LEU A 46 -10.12 -7.06 7.11
N SER A 47 -9.51 -7.14 8.29
CA SER A 47 -9.14 -5.95 9.08
C SER A 47 -8.17 -5.03 8.34
N ASP A 48 -7.22 -5.61 7.61
CA ASP A 48 -6.18 -4.85 6.90
C ASP A 48 -6.79 -4.19 5.66
N MET A 49 -7.75 -4.86 5.00
CA MET A 49 -8.55 -4.26 3.93
C MET A 49 -9.38 -3.07 4.42
N ALA A 50 -10.07 -3.21 5.56
CA ALA A 50 -10.86 -2.12 6.14
C ALA A 50 -9.98 -0.93 6.54
N LEU A 51 -8.85 -1.18 7.21
CA LEU A 51 -7.89 -0.14 7.58
C LEU A 51 -7.29 0.57 6.34
N THR A 52 -7.05 -0.17 5.26
CA THR A 52 -6.59 0.42 3.99
C THR A 52 -7.63 1.38 3.43
N ALA A 53 -8.92 1.02 3.46
CA ALA A 53 -9.99 1.90 3.01
C ALA A 53 -10.09 3.17 3.86
N ASP A 54 -9.99 3.04 5.20
CA ASP A 54 -9.98 4.17 6.12
C ASP A 54 -8.78 5.09 5.87
N LEU A 55 -7.60 4.53 5.59
CA LEU A 55 -6.41 5.28 5.25
C LEU A 55 -6.56 6.03 3.91
N ILE A 56 -7.12 5.40 2.89
CA ILE A 56 -7.41 6.05 1.61
C ILE A 56 -8.36 7.23 1.82
N MET A 57 -9.45 7.03 2.58
CA MET A 57 -10.39 8.10 2.91
C MET A 57 -9.69 9.26 3.63
N ALA A 58 -8.86 8.97 4.64
CA ALA A 58 -8.14 9.99 5.38
C ALA A 58 -7.04 10.72 4.59
N ILE A 59 -6.59 10.17 3.45
CA ILE A 59 -5.68 10.85 2.52
C ILE A 59 -6.45 11.80 1.59
N LEU A 60 -7.67 11.43 1.20
CA LEU A 60 -8.49 12.19 0.25
C LEU A 60 -9.28 13.34 0.90
N THR A 61 -9.43 13.33 2.22
CA THR A 61 -10.22 14.31 3.00
C THR A 61 -9.40 14.98 4.09
#